data_AF-A0A3G8WYV3-F1
#
_entry.id   AF-A0A3G8WYV3-F1
#
_cell.length_a   1.000
_cell.length_b   1.000
_cell.length_c   1.000
_cell.angle_alpha   90.00
_cell.angle_beta   90.00
_cell.angle_gamma   90.00
#
_symmetry.space_group_name_H-M   'P 1'
#
loop_
_entity.id
_entity.type
_entity.pdbx_description
1 polymer ?
#
loop_
_entity_poly.entity_id
_entity_poly.type
_entity_poly.pdbx_seq_one_letter_code
_entity_poly.pdbx_strand_id
1 'polypeptide(L)'
;MFGFNCPPLLKQWLDEVLVQGWAFGTDNEYKLKGKKKVAISAGIDRDQYQPDDECQYTMEQFLAPFEFTYKYVKADYRPHLVLYGLEFNRTTERLENSAIDQIDSIQTGG
;
A
#
# COMPACT_ATOMS: atom_id res chain seq x y z
N MET A 1 -3.28 4.72 -6.97
CA MET A 1 -3.02 5.84 -6.04
C MET A 1 -3.90 6.97 -6.52
N PHE A 2 -4.73 7.53 -5.66
CA PHE A 2 -5.67 8.60 -6.02
C PHE A 2 -5.09 9.91 -5.51
N GLY A 3 -4.68 10.81 -6.42
CA GLY A 3 -4.10 12.11 -6.05
C GLY A 3 -2.91 12.02 -5.09
N PHE A 4 -1.98 11.09 -5.35
CA PHE A 4 -0.82 10.81 -4.48
C PHE A 4 -1.15 10.29 -3.06
N ASN A 5 -2.38 9.79 -2.88
CA ASN A 5 -2.85 9.20 -1.62
C ASN A 5 -3.77 7.99 -1.86
N CYS A 6 -4.52 7.57 -0.85
CA CYS A 6 -5.53 6.52 -0.90
C CYS A 6 -6.91 7.04 -1.32
N PRO A 7 -7.81 6.17 -1.83
CA PRO A 7 -9.21 6.53 -2.03
C PRO A 7 -9.86 7.01 -0.73
N PRO A 8 -10.81 7.97 -0.76
CA PRO A 8 -11.52 8.44 0.43
C PRO A 8 -12.15 7.32 1.26
N LEU A 9 -12.66 6.26 0.62
CA LEU A 9 -13.23 5.10 1.30
C LEU A 9 -12.20 4.34 2.14
N LEU A 10 -10.96 4.20 1.66
CA LEU A 10 -9.89 3.57 2.43
C LEU A 10 -9.48 4.46 3.61
N LYS A 11 -9.42 5.78 3.40
CA LYS A 11 -9.16 6.73 4.48
C LYS A 11 -10.24 6.65 5.57
N GLN A 12 -11.51 6.63 5.18
CA GLN A 12 -12.62 6.48 6.10
C GLN A 12 -12.57 5.15 6.86
N TRP A 13 -12.26 4.05 6.17
CA TRP A 13 -12.10 2.75 6.82
C TRP A 13 -11.00 2.77 7.88
N LEU A 14 -9.84 3.39 7.59
CA LEU A 14 -8.77 3.53 8.58
C LEU A 14 -9.24 4.33 9.80
N ASP A 15 -10.00 5.41 9.61
CA ASP A 15 -10.50 6.25 10.71
C ASP A 15 -11.53 5.53 11.58
N GLU A 16 -12.41 4.72 10.98
CA GLU A 16 -13.48 4.01 11.68
C GLU A 16 -13.00 2.70 12.34
N VAL A 17 -12.00 2.04 11.76
CA VAL A 17 -11.54 0.73 12.21
C VAL A 17 -10.32 0.82 13.12
N LEU A 18 -9.42 1.78 12.90
CA LEU A 18 -8.23 1.95 13.75
C LEU A 18 -8.56 2.77 15.00
N VAL A 19 -9.34 2.19 15.91
CA VAL A 19 -9.78 2.84 17.14
C VAL A 19 -9.05 2.32 18.38
N GLN A 20 -8.94 3.19 19.39
CA GLN A 20 -8.36 2.86 20.68
C GLN A 20 -9.18 1.78 21.41
N GLY A 21 -8.52 0.84 22.08
CA GLY A 21 -9.15 -0.31 22.74
C GLY A 21 -9.48 -1.46 21.79
N TRP A 22 -9.12 -1.34 20.50
CA TRP A 22 -9.27 -2.42 19.53
C TRP A 22 -8.02 -2.57 18.65
N ALA A 23 -7.64 -1.54 17.91
CA ALA A 23 -6.45 -1.59 17.04
C ALA A 23 -5.16 -1.30 17.80
N PHE A 24 -5.24 -0.45 18.83
CA PHE A 24 -4.14 -0.01 19.69
C PHE A 24 -4.70 0.48 21.03
N GLY A 25 -3.84 0.74 22.02
CA GLY A 25 -4.24 1.43 23.27
C GLY A 25 -3.92 0.66 24.54
N THR A 26 -4.58 1.08 25.63
CA THR A 26 -4.41 0.55 26.99
C THR A 26 -4.71 -0.94 27.05
N ASP A 27 -3.91 -1.68 27.81
CA ASP A 27 -3.91 -3.15 27.96
C ASP A 27 -3.20 -3.97 26.86
N ASN A 28 -2.37 -3.33 26.02
CA ASN A 28 -1.62 -4.03 24.96
C ASN A 28 -2.52 -4.77 23.96
N GLU A 29 -3.78 -4.32 23.78
CA GLU A 29 -4.65 -4.87 22.76
C GLU A 29 -4.28 -4.31 21.38
N TYR A 30 -3.65 -5.18 20.58
CA TYR A 30 -3.33 -4.92 19.17
C TYR A 30 -3.98 -6.03 18.35
N LYS A 31 -5.28 -5.92 18.07
CA LYS A 31 -6.02 -6.98 17.34
C LYS A 31 -5.48 -7.19 15.92
N LEU A 32 -4.75 -6.22 15.38
CA LEU A 32 -4.08 -6.29 14.08
C LEU A 32 -2.62 -6.77 14.16
N LYS A 33 -2.10 -7.08 15.36
CA LYS A 33 -0.71 -7.50 15.53
C LYS A 33 -0.37 -8.72 14.68
N GLY A 34 0.68 -8.61 13.86
CA GLY A 34 1.15 -9.68 12.99
C GLY A 34 0.20 -10.06 11.85
N LYS A 35 -0.93 -9.36 11.67
CA LYS A 35 -1.76 -9.52 10.47
C LYS A 35 -1.00 -8.94 9.29
N LYS A 36 -0.97 -9.70 8.19
CA LYS A 36 -0.31 -9.32 6.94
C LYS A 36 -1.31 -8.63 6.00
N LYS A 37 -0.75 -7.71 5.19
CA LYS A 37 -1.20 -7.23 3.86
C LYS A 37 -2.08 -5.97 3.79
N VAL A 38 -1.61 -5.01 2.98
CA VAL A 38 -2.39 -4.14 2.08
C VAL A 38 -1.63 -4.14 0.75
N ALA A 39 -2.36 -4.19 -0.37
CA ALA A 39 -1.81 -4.05 -1.72
C ALA A 39 -2.07 -2.63 -2.21
N ILE A 40 -1.06 -1.99 -2.80
CA ILE A 40 -1.16 -0.59 -3.26
C ILE A 40 -0.83 -0.54 -4.75
N SER A 41 -1.79 -0.17 -5.59
CA SER A 41 -1.57 0.10 -7.01
C SER A 41 -1.29 1.59 -7.26
N ALA A 42 -0.40 1.97 -8.17
CA ALA A 42 -0.16 3.38 -8.53
C ALA A 42 0.04 3.55 -10.05
N GLY A 43 -0.71 4.46 -10.69
CA GLY A 43 -0.83 4.49 -12.15
C GLY A 43 0.35 5.06 -12.95
N ILE A 44 1.23 5.82 -12.30
CA ILE A 44 2.46 6.42 -12.86
C ILE A 44 3.56 5.37 -12.88
N ASP A 45 4.54 5.45 -13.80
CA ASP A 45 5.61 4.44 -13.91
C ASP A 45 6.64 4.54 -12.76
N ARG A 46 7.34 3.44 -12.44
CA ARG A 46 8.24 3.38 -11.26
C ARG A 46 9.34 4.41 -11.33
N ASP A 47 9.87 4.56 -12.52
CA ASP A 47 11.04 5.37 -12.81
C ASP A 47 10.77 6.87 -12.63
N GLN A 48 9.48 7.26 -12.61
CA GLN A 48 9.06 8.63 -12.37
C GLN A 48 9.00 9.00 -10.88
N TYR A 49 9.06 8.01 -9.96
CA TYR A 49 9.15 8.22 -8.50
C TYR A 49 10.61 8.30 -8.05
N GLN A 50 11.35 9.26 -8.61
CA GLN A 50 12.74 9.50 -8.26
C GLN A 50 12.96 10.96 -7.86
N PRO A 51 13.93 11.25 -6.98
CA PRO A 51 14.26 12.62 -6.58
C PRO A 51 14.63 13.52 -7.77
N ASP A 52 15.16 12.93 -8.84
CA ASP A 52 15.66 13.63 -10.03
C ASP A 52 14.65 13.68 -11.20
N ASP A 53 13.41 13.21 -11.00
CA ASP A 53 12.34 13.18 -12.02
C ASP A 53 11.12 14.02 -11.60
N GLU A 54 10.07 14.05 -12.41
CA GLU A 54 8.90 14.93 -12.30
C GLU A 54 8.19 14.85 -10.93
N CYS A 55 8.17 13.68 -10.28
CA CYS A 55 7.55 13.55 -8.95
C CYS A 55 8.44 14.04 -7.80
N GLN A 56 9.75 14.16 -7.98
CA GLN A 56 10.74 14.56 -6.96
C GLN A 56 10.77 13.76 -5.64
N TYR A 57 9.93 12.73 -5.50
CA TYR A 57 9.76 11.91 -4.31
C TYR A 57 9.70 10.44 -4.69
N THR A 58 10.27 9.59 -3.83
CA THR A 58 10.21 8.15 -4.00
C THR A 58 8.85 7.60 -3.57
N MET A 59 8.50 6.43 -4.09
CA MET A 59 7.28 5.73 -3.68
C MET A 59 7.24 5.51 -2.16
N GLU A 60 8.37 5.15 -1.54
CA GLU A 60 8.47 4.94 -0.09
C GLU A 60 8.08 6.20 0.68
N GLN A 61 8.43 7.40 0.17
CA GLN A 61 8.04 8.67 0.79
C GLN A 61 6.53 8.90 0.72
N PHE A 62 5.88 8.56 -0.40
CA PHE A 62 4.42 8.60 -0.51
C PHE A 62 3.72 7.56 0.39
N LEU A 63 4.35 6.41 0.59
CA LEU A 63 3.80 5.32 1.39
C LEU A 63 4.07 5.44 2.89
N ALA A 64 4.94 6.36 3.30
CA ALA A 64 5.35 6.56 4.69
C ALA A 64 4.17 6.70 5.69
N PRO A 65 3.05 7.41 5.39
CA PRO A 65 1.91 7.46 6.30
C PRO A 65 1.25 6.09 6.53
N PHE A 66 1.21 5.24 5.52
CA PHE A 66 0.66 3.88 5.63
C PHE A 66 1.61 2.97 6.39
N GLU A 67 2.91 3.04 6.10
CA GLU A 67 3.93 2.32 6.86
C GLU A 67 3.85 2.65 8.35
N PHE A 68 3.76 3.95 8.68
CA PHE A 68 3.63 4.41 10.06
C PHE A 68 2.35 3.86 10.72
N THR A 69 1.22 3.94 10.02
CA THR A 69 -0.06 3.40 10.50
C THR A 69 0.02 1.91 10.82
N TYR A 70 0.62 1.10 9.94
CA TYR A 70 0.82 -0.33 10.13
C TYR A 70 1.71 -0.64 11.34
N LYS A 71 2.84 0.06 11.45
CA LYS A 71 3.75 -0.08 12.59
C LYS A 71 3.06 0.27 13.91
N TYR A 72 2.24 1.33 13.90
CA TYR A 72 1.52 1.79 15.08
C TYR A 72 0.58 0.71 15.63
N VAL A 73 -0.13 0.00 14.75
CA VAL A 73 -1.03 -1.11 15.13
C VAL A 73 -0.33 -2.48 15.21
N LYS A 74 1.00 -2.49 15.12
CA LYS A 74 1.87 -3.69 15.15
C LYS A 74 1.55 -4.72 14.06
N ALA A 75 0.96 -4.28 12.95
CA ALA A 75 0.75 -5.12 11.78
C ALA A 75 2.09 -5.38 11.04
N ASP A 76 2.13 -6.46 10.25
CA ASP A 76 3.29 -6.76 9.40
C ASP A 76 3.20 -5.91 8.13
N TYR A 77 3.95 -4.79 8.10
CA TYR A 77 4.02 -3.93 6.93
C TYR A 77 4.91 -4.58 5.87
N ARG A 78 4.30 -4.98 4.77
CA ARG A 78 5.00 -5.39 3.55
C ARG A 78 4.45 -4.57 2.40
N PRO A 79 5.25 -3.67 1.80
CA PRO A 79 4.80 -2.96 0.62
C PRO A 79 4.63 -3.99 -0.50
N HIS A 80 3.38 -4.27 -0.87
CA HIS A 80 3.09 -5.16 -1.99
C HIS A 80 2.77 -4.34 -3.24
N LEU A 81 3.69 -4.50 -4.19
CA LEU A 81 3.56 -4.37 -5.63
C LEU A 81 2.76 -3.16 -6.13
N VAL A 82 3.49 -2.11 -6.47
CA VAL A 82 2.96 -1.00 -7.24
C VAL A 82 2.75 -1.43 -8.69
N LEU A 83 1.50 -1.39 -9.14
CA LEU A 83 1.08 -1.61 -10.53
C LEU A 83 1.35 -0.37 -11.38
N TYR A 84 2.58 -0.25 -11.89
CA TYR A 84 3.04 0.89 -12.69
C TYR A 84 2.44 0.91 -14.12
N GLY A 85 2.06 2.09 -14.63
CA GLY A 85 1.73 2.31 -16.04
C GLY A 85 0.25 2.18 -16.47
N LEU A 86 -0.70 2.17 -15.52
CA LEU A 86 -2.14 2.05 -15.80
C LEU A 86 -2.76 3.27 -16.51
N GLU A 87 -2.12 4.43 -16.44
CA GLU A 87 -2.62 5.68 -17.04
C GLU A 87 -2.23 5.86 -18.51
N PHE A 88 -1.06 5.37 -18.94
CA PHE A 88 -0.51 5.71 -20.26
C PHE A 88 -0.24 4.52 -21.20
N ASN A 89 -0.14 3.27 -20.72
CA ASN A 89 0.24 2.13 -21.58
C ASN A 89 -0.46 0.81 -21.21
N ARG A 90 -1.77 0.74 -21.47
CA ARG A 90 -2.61 -0.46 -21.26
C ARG A 90 -2.42 -1.49 -22.37
N THR A 91 -1.33 -2.26 -22.35
CA THR A 91 -1.29 -3.51 -23.12
C THR A 91 -1.84 -4.66 -22.26
N THR A 92 -2.68 -5.51 -22.85
CA THR A 92 -3.30 -6.67 -22.18
C THR A 92 -2.24 -7.58 -21.54
N GLU A 93 -1.10 -7.74 -22.20
CA GLU A 93 0.04 -8.53 -21.74
C GLU A 93 0.69 -7.99 -20.45
N ARG A 94 0.81 -6.65 -20.28
CA ARG A 94 1.34 -6.05 -19.03
C ARG A 94 0.36 -6.22 -17.86
N LEU A 95 -0.94 -6.13 -18.14
CA LEU A 95 -2.00 -6.34 -17.15
C LEU A 95 -2.03 -7.80 -16.68
N GLU A 96 -1.90 -8.75 -17.60
CA GLU A 96 -1.88 -10.19 -17.30
C GLU A 96 -0.63 -10.59 -16.51
N ASN A 97 0.56 -10.14 -16.94
CA ASN A 97 1.81 -10.41 -16.21
C ASN A 97 1.77 -9.81 -14.79
N SER A 98 1.23 -8.60 -14.65
CA SER A 98 1.12 -7.97 -13.33
C SER A 98 0.08 -8.66 -12.44
N ALA A 99 -1.02 -9.18 -12.99
CA ALA A 99 -2.01 -9.96 -12.25
C ALA A 99 -1.43 -11.31 -11.78
N ILE A 100 -0.54 -11.92 -12.56
CA ILE A 100 0.18 -13.15 -12.19
C ILE A 100 1.17 -12.86 -11.06
N ASP A 101 1.98 -11.80 -11.17
CA ASP A 101 2.89 -11.36 -10.10
C ASP A 101 2.12 -11.04 -8.79
N GLN A 102 0.91 -10.50 -8.90
CA GLN A 102 0.02 -10.28 -7.76
C GLN A 102 -0.38 -11.59 -7.08
N ILE A 103 -0.82 -12.59 -7.85
CA ILE A 103 -1.24 -13.90 -7.30
C ILE A 103 -0.06 -14.61 -6.65
N ASP A 104 1.10 -14.61 -7.29
CA ASP A 104 2.31 -15.26 -6.75
C ASP A 104 2.75 -14.58 -5.46
N SER A 105 2.82 -13.24 -5.41
CA SER A 105 3.19 -12.51 -4.19
C SER A 105 2.22 -12.72 -3.02
N ILE A 106 0.94 -13.01 -3.31
CA ILE A 106 -0.06 -13.39 -2.31
C ILE A 106 0.22 -14.79 -1.76
N GLN A 107 0.71 -15.72 -2.60
CA GLN A 107 0.91 -17.14 -2.27
C GLN A 107 2.28 -17.46 -1.66
N THR A 108 3.37 -16.81 -2.07
CA THR A 108 4.74 -17.09 -1.53
C THR A 108 5.02 -16.47 -0.16
N GLY A 109 4.10 -15.64 0.37
CA GLY A 109 4.24 -14.96 1.66
C GLY A 109 3.74 -15.73 2.89
N GLY A 110 3.90 -17.06 2.92
CA GLY A 110 3.59 -17.95 4.06
C GLY A 110 4.55 -17.77 5.22
#